data_AF-A0A2S2PK58-F1
#
_entry.id   AF-A0A2S2PK58-F1
#
_cell.length_a   1.000
_cell.length_b   1.000
_cell.length_c   1.000
_cell.angle_alpha   90.00
_cell.angle_beta   90.00
_cell.angle_gamma   90.00
#
_symmetry.space_group_name_H-M   'P 1'
#
loop_
_entity.id
_entity.type
_entity.pdbx_description
1 polymer ?
#
loop_
_entity_poly.entity_id
_entity_poly.type
_entity_poly.pdbx_seq_one_letter_code
_entity_poly.pdbx_strand_id
1 'polypeptide(L)'
;NWLNMWEQNNKDGKISDDEFLTRPTAEGLRVTLQSTIDLSNYLLNECGYHYVLSNKFNQDQIELFFGTIRQASGPNDHPSTPTFLQVYKMLSLYSVLKPPKTGNCKILDSSSPKISITDIKQIFSDT
;
A
#
# COMPACT_ATOMS: atom_id res chain seq x y z
N ASN A 1 -15.15 19.76 -17.06
CA ASN A 1 -14.62 19.04 -15.87
C ASN A 1 -15.41 19.53 -14.66
N TRP A 2 -16.21 18.66 -14.03
CA TRP A 2 -17.14 19.02 -12.95
C TRP A 2 -16.43 19.66 -11.75
N LEU A 3 -15.24 19.17 -11.36
CA LEU A 3 -14.45 19.73 -10.26
C LEU A 3 -14.06 21.19 -10.50
N ASN A 4 -13.77 21.56 -11.75
CA ASN A 4 -13.47 22.96 -12.10
C ASN A 4 -14.70 23.85 -11.91
N MET A 5 -15.88 23.36 -12.29
CA MET A 5 -17.12 24.11 -12.14
C MET A 5 -17.48 24.29 -10.66
N TRP A 6 -17.29 23.25 -9.86
CA TRP A 6 -17.52 23.30 -8.42
C TRP A 6 -16.58 24.29 -7.72
N GLU A 7 -15.28 24.27 -8.05
CA GLU A 7 -14.31 25.24 -7.54
C GLU A 7 -14.61 26.67 -8.02
N GLN A 8 -15.05 26.83 -9.27
CA GLN A 8 -15.44 28.14 -9.81
C GLN A 8 -16.69 28.68 -9.11
N ASN A 9 -17.67 27.83 -8.79
CA ASN A 9 -18.85 28.26 -8.05
C ASN A 9 -18.50 28.76 -6.64
N ASN A 10 -17.48 28.19 -5.98
CA ASN A 10 -16.98 28.75 -4.71
C ASN A 10 -16.36 30.14 -4.93
N LYS A 11 -15.51 30.27 -5.95
CA LYS A 11 -14.86 31.55 -6.30
C LYS A 11 -15.86 32.63 -6.71
N ASP A 12 -16.95 32.25 -7.37
CA ASP A 12 -18.04 33.14 -7.78
C ASP A 12 -18.98 33.50 -6.62
N GLY A 13 -18.79 32.93 -5.43
CA GLY A 13 -19.68 33.13 -4.27
C GLY A 13 -21.06 32.49 -4.41
N LYS A 14 -21.21 31.49 -5.30
CA LYS A 14 -22.46 30.75 -5.50
C LYS A 14 -22.65 29.63 -4.48
N ILE A 15 -21.56 29.16 -3.87
CA ILE A 15 -21.53 28.25 -2.72
C ILE A 15 -20.61 28.89 -1.67
N SER A 16 -20.83 28.56 -0.40
CA SER A 16 -20.00 29.07 0.69
C SER A 16 -18.74 28.23 0.92
N ASP A 17 -17.75 28.79 1.63
CA ASP A 17 -16.49 28.10 1.90
C ASP A 17 -16.67 26.83 2.75
N ASP A 18 -17.72 26.76 3.58
CA ASP A 18 -18.12 25.57 4.34
C ASP A 18 -18.78 24.48 3.48
N GLU A 19 -19.26 24.84 2.28
CA GLU A 19 -19.76 23.91 1.26
C GLU A 19 -18.65 23.44 0.29
N PHE A 20 -17.43 23.97 0.46
CA PHE A 20 -16.26 23.60 -0.33
C PHE A 20 -15.20 22.90 0.52
N LEU A 21 -14.36 22.09 -0.15
CA LEU A 21 -13.24 21.45 0.53
C LEU A 21 -12.14 22.46 0.83
N THR A 22 -11.38 22.21 1.89
CA THR A 22 -10.14 22.95 2.10
C THR A 22 -9.25 22.79 0.87
N ARG A 23 -8.54 23.86 0.50
CA ARG A 23 -7.70 23.88 -0.71
C ARG A 23 -6.80 22.65 -0.86
N PRO A 24 -6.06 22.19 0.18
CA PRO A 24 -5.22 21.00 0.06
C PRO A 24 -6.03 19.74 -0.24
N THR A 25 -7.23 19.61 0.32
CA THR A 25 -8.10 18.45 0.10
C THR A 25 -8.69 18.45 -1.31
N ALA A 26 -9.10 19.62 -1.81
CA ALA A 26 -9.58 19.77 -3.18
C ALA A 26 -8.48 19.47 -4.22
N GLU A 27 -7.27 19.97 -3.99
CA GLU A 27 -6.09 19.69 -4.82
C GLU A 27 -5.73 18.19 -4.77
N GLY A 28 -5.71 17.59 -3.56
CA GLY A 28 -5.46 16.17 -3.38
C GLY A 28 -6.47 15.29 -4.11
N LEU A 29 -7.77 15.58 -3.97
CA LEU A 29 -8.85 14.87 -4.68
C LEU A 29 -8.64 14.89 -6.20
N ARG A 30 -8.31 16.06 -6.75
CA ARG A 30 -8.06 16.24 -8.18
C ARG A 30 -6.88 15.39 -8.65
N VAL A 31 -5.77 15.42 -7.92
CA VAL A 31 -4.57 14.63 -8.24
C VAL A 31 -4.88 13.14 -8.14
N THR A 32 -5.56 12.68 -7.09
CA THR A 32 -5.92 11.27 -6.90
C THR A 32 -6.80 10.76 -8.02
N LEU A 33 -7.84 11.51 -8.41
CA LEU A 33 -8.75 11.11 -9.48
C LEU A 33 -8.02 11.03 -10.83
N GLN A 34 -7.26 12.08 -11.18
CA GLN A 34 -6.53 12.11 -12.44
C GLN A 34 -5.50 10.97 -12.51
N SER A 35 -4.70 10.81 -11.45
CA SER A 35 -3.67 9.76 -11.38
C SER A 35 -4.28 8.36 -11.42
N THR A 36 -5.43 8.15 -10.78
CA THR A 36 -6.15 6.87 -10.80
C THR A 36 -6.64 6.53 -12.21
N ILE A 37 -7.19 7.51 -12.93
CA ILE A 37 -7.64 7.33 -14.31
C ILE A 37 -6.45 7.03 -15.23
N ASP A 38 -5.38 7.82 -15.14
CA ASP A 38 -4.21 7.70 -15.99
C ASP A 38 -3.51 6.34 -15.78
N LEU A 39 -3.33 5.94 -14.52
CA LEU A 39 -2.77 4.63 -14.18
C LEU A 39 -3.67 3.48 -14.64
N SER A 40 -5.00 3.61 -14.48
CA SER A 40 -5.92 2.58 -14.93
C SER A 40 -5.88 2.41 -16.45
N ASN A 41 -5.85 3.51 -17.19
CA ASN A 41 -5.73 3.49 -18.64
C ASN A 41 -4.41 2.86 -19.09
N TYR A 42 -3.30 3.20 -18.42
CA TYR A 42 -2.00 2.60 -18.69
C TYR A 42 -2.02 1.08 -18.47
N LEU A 43 -2.58 0.61 -17.36
CA LEU A 43 -2.65 -0.82 -17.05
C LEU A 43 -3.54 -1.58 -18.05
N LEU A 44 -4.67 -1.01 -18.45
CA LEU A 44 -5.59 -1.66 -19.38
C LEU A 44 -5.08 -1.66 -20.82
N ASN A 45 -4.59 -0.51 -21.30
CA ASN A 45 -4.29 -0.31 -22.71
C ASN A 45 -2.83 -0.64 -23.06
N GLU A 46 -1.88 -0.29 -22.20
CA GLU A 46 -0.44 -0.47 -22.47
C GLU A 46 0.10 -1.78 -21.89
N CYS A 47 -0.33 -2.16 -20.68
CA CYS A 47 0.10 -3.42 -20.05
C CYS A 47 -0.79 -4.63 -20.40
N GLY A 48 -1.96 -4.41 -21.03
CA GLY A 48 -2.86 -5.47 -21.47
C GLY A 48 -3.60 -6.21 -20.34
N TYR A 49 -3.78 -5.59 -19.16
CA TYR A 49 -4.60 -6.17 -18.10
C TYR A 49 -6.10 -6.11 -18.46
N HIS A 50 -6.86 -7.14 -18.09
CA HIS A 50 -8.31 -7.20 -18.36
C HIS A 50 -9.15 -6.29 -17.46
N TYR A 51 -8.67 -6.00 -16.24
CA TYR A 51 -9.36 -5.19 -15.26
C TYR A 51 -8.35 -4.58 -14.28
N VAL A 52 -8.77 -3.51 -13.58
CA VAL A 52 -7.97 -2.82 -12.57
C VAL A 52 -8.69 -2.87 -11.23
N LEU A 53 -7.95 -3.23 -10.17
CA LEU A 53 -8.44 -3.25 -8.80
C LEU A 53 -8.02 -1.95 -8.10
N SER A 54 -8.88 -0.93 -8.15
CA SER A 54 -8.61 0.37 -7.54
C SER A 54 -8.38 0.30 -6.02
N ASN A 55 -8.88 -0.75 -5.35
CA ASN A 55 -8.58 -1.01 -3.93
C ASN A 55 -7.10 -1.28 -3.65
N LYS A 56 -6.26 -1.49 -4.67
CA LYS A 56 -4.81 -1.62 -4.54
C LYS A 56 -4.07 -0.29 -4.66
N PHE A 57 -4.77 0.81 -4.93
CA PHE A 57 -4.17 2.14 -5.06
C PHE A 57 -4.22 2.95 -3.74
N ASN A 58 -4.30 2.26 -2.60
CA ASN A 58 -4.38 2.88 -1.28
C ASN A 58 -3.28 2.38 -0.34
N GLN A 59 -3.21 2.99 0.85
CA GLN A 59 -2.20 2.70 1.87
C GLN A 59 -2.68 1.68 2.92
N ASP A 60 -3.88 1.12 2.78
CA ASP A 60 -4.48 0.23 3.79
C ASP A 60 -3.58 -0.97 4.13
N GLN A 61 -2.89 -1.52 3.12
CA GLN A 61 -1.99 -2.66 3.32
C GLN A 61 -0.77 -2.30 4.17
N ILE A 62 -0.21 -1.09 4.02
CA ILE A 62 0.92 -0.65 4.85
C ILE A 62 0.44 -0.26 6.26
N GLU A 63 -0.76 0.30 6.39
CA GLU A 63 -1.37 0.56 7.70
C GLU A 63 -1.66 -0.73 8.48
N LEU A 64 -2.18 -1.76 7.79
CA LEU A 64 -2.38 -3.10 8.34
C LEU A 64 -1.05 -3.72 8.80
N PHE A 65 0.02 -3.53 8.02
CA PHE A 65 1.36 -3.97 8.40
C PHE A 65 1.84 -3.28 9.68
N PHE A 66 1.71 -1.96 9.80
CA PHE A 66 2.04 -1.25 11.03
C PHE A 66 1.17 -1.70 12.22
N GLY A 67 -0.11 -1.99 12.00
CA GLY A 67 -0.98 -2.60 13.00
C GLY A 67 -0.46 -3.95 13.48
N THR A 68 0.02 -4.79 12.56
CA THR A 68 0.63 -6.09 12.87
C THR A 68 1.89 -5.94 13.72
N ILE A 69 2.76 -4.96 13.40
CA ILE A 69 3.97 -4.69 14.18
C ILE A 69 3.62 -4.25 15.62
N ARG A 70 2.63 -3.36 15.77
CA ARG A 70 2.18 -2.93 17.10
C ARG A 70 1.64 -4.12 17.91
N GLN A 71 0.77 -4.94 17.32
CA GLN A 71 0.22 -6.14 17.97
C GLN A 71 1.30 -7.17 18.34
N ALA A 72 2.31 -7.36 17.49
CA ALA A 72 3.42 -8.27 17.76
C ALA A 72 4.28 -7.84 18.97
N SER A 73 4.23 -6.56 19.34
CA SER A 73 4.94 -6.01 20.50
C SER A 73 4.15 -6.14 21.81
N GLY A 74 2.98 -6.81 21.80
CA GLY A 74 2.17 -7.04 22.99
C GLY A 74 1.55 -5.73 23.52
N PRO A 75 1.62 -5.44 24.84
CA PRO A 75 1.11 -4.18 25.42
C PRO A 75 1.87 -2.91 24.98
N ASN A 76 2.92 -3.04 24.18
CA ASN A 76 3.74 -1.92 23.73
C ASN A 76 3.23 -1.34 22.40
N ASP A 77 2.17 -0.55 22.48
CA ASP A 77 1.53 0.09 21.31
C ASP A 77 2.44 1.12 20.60
N HIS A 78 3.51 1.56 21.26
CA HIS A 78 4.47 2.55 20.76
C HIS A 78 5.90 1.98 20.82
N PRO A 79 6.22 0.99 19.95
CA PRO A 79 7.54 0.39 19.95
C PRO A 79 8.62 1.44 19.65
N SER A 80 9.75 1.36 20.36
CA SER A 80 10.93 2.15 20.02
C SER A 80 11.50 1.70 18.66
N THR A 81 12.28 2.55 18.01
CA THR A 81 12.90 2.26 16.70
C THR A 81 13.63 0.91 16.65
N PRO A 82 14.45 0.51 17.66
CA PRO A 82 15.09 -0.81 17.66
C PRO A 82 14.09 -1.97 17.71
N THR A 83 13.04 -1.85 18.52
CA THR A 83 11.97 -2.86 18.64
C THR A 83 11.21 -2.99 17.33
N PHE A 84 10.84 -1.86 16.72
CA PHE A 84 10.20 -1.85 15.40
C PHE A 84 11.06 -2.58 14.36
N LEU A 85 12.36 -2.26 14.30
CA LEU A 85 13.28 -2.90 13.35
C LEU A 85 13.41 -4.40 13.58
N GLN A 86 13.48 -4.84 14.84
CA GLN A 86 13.56 -6.26 15.18
C GLN A 86 12.30 -7.01 14.73
N VAL A 87 11.11 -6.48 15.02
CA VAL A 87 9.83 -7.07 14.63
C VAL A 87 9.67 -7.07 13.10
N TYR A 88 10.06 -5.97 12.43
CA TYR A 88 10.08 -5.88 10.97
C TYR A 88 10.93 -7.00 10.34
N LYS A 89 12.15 -7.21 10.84
CA LYS A 89 13.04 -8.30 10.37
C LYS A 89 12.39 -9.67 10.58
N MET A 90 11.80 -9.90 11.75
CA MET A 90 11.11 -11.16 12.07
C MET A 90 9.91 -11.43 11.15
N LEU A 91 9.04 -10.45 10.95
CA LEU A 91 7.86 -10.59 10.09
C LEU A 91 8.23 -10.79 8.62
N SER A 92 9.27 -10.09 8.15
CA SER A 92 9.80 -10.26 6.78
C SER A 92 10.30 -11.68 6.56
N LEU A 93 11.11 -12.20 7.50
CA LEU A 93 11.58 -13.60 7.47
C LEU A 93 10.43 -14.60 7.52
N TYR A 94 9.47 -14.38 8.42
CA TYR A 94 8.32 -15.26 8.58
C TYR A 94 7.49 -15.35 7.29
N SER A 95 7.31 -14.25 6.56
CA SER A 95 6.57 -14.23 5.29
C SER A 95 7.19 -15.10 4.20
N VAL A 96 8.52 -15.27 4.21
CA VAL A 96 9.27 -16.13 3.28
C VAL A 96 9.23 -17.58 3.73
N LEU A 97 9.45 -17.83 5.03
CA LEU A 97 9.53 -19.19 5.59
C LEU A 97 8.18 -19.88 5.63
N LYS A 98 7.10 -19.13 5.88
CA LYS A 98 5.75 -19.66 5.98
C LYS A 98 4.88 -19.03 4.89
N PRO A 99 4.70 -19.72 3.76
CA PRO A 99 3.81 -19.23 2.73
C PRO A 99 2.40 -19.03 3.30
N PRO A 100 1.65 -18.06 2.78
CA PRO A 100 0.30 -17.78 3.25
C PRO A 100 -0.57 -19.04 3.14
N LYS A 101 -1.40 -19.30 4.16
CA LYS A 101 -2.30 -20.48 4.21
C LYS A 101 -3.27 -20.51 3.02
N THR A 102 -3.56 -19.35 2.45
CA THR A 102 -4.39 -19.17 1.26
C THR A 102 -3.65 -18.27 0.28
N GLY A 103 -3.49 -18.76 -0.95
CA GLY A 103 -2.88 -18.03 -2.05
C GLY A 103 -3.10 -18.79 -3.34
N ASN A 104 -3.28 -18.09 -4.46
CA ASN A 104 -3.40 -18.70 -5.80
C ASN A 104 -2.05 -19.26 -6.32
N CYS A 105 -1.13 -19.61 -5.43
CA CYS A 105 0.14 -20.25 -5.77
C CYS A 105 0.02 -21.75 -5.50
N LYS A 106 -0.21 -22.53 -6.56
CA LYS A 106 0.01 -23.98 -6.47
C LYS A 106 1.53 -24.23 -6.54
N ILE A 107 2.06 -25.04 -5.63
CA ILE A 107 3.43 -25.55 -5.77
C ILE A 107 3.41 -26.50 -6.98
N LEU A 108 3.84 -26.00 -8.14
CA LEU A 108 3.80 -26.75 -9.40
C LEU A 108 4.98 -27.73 -9.52
N ASP A 109 6.09 -27.48 -8.81
CA ASP A 109 7.29 -28.31 -8.88
C ASP A 109 8.04 -28.36 -7.54
N SER A 110 8.33 -29.57 -7.07
CA SER A 110 9.03 -29.85 -5.80
C SER A 110 10.54 -29.99 -5.96
N SER A 111 11.04 -29.93 -7.21
CA SER A 111 12.47 -29.92 -7.54
C SER A 111 13.15 -28.56 -7.36
N SER A 112 12.35 -27.53 -7.03
CA SER A 112 12.81 -26.16 -6.76
C SER A 112 13.89 -26.13 -5.66
N PRO A 113 14.95 -25.30 -5.83
CA PRO A 113 15.96 -25.13 -4.81
C PRO A 113 15.32 -24.63 -3.51
N LYS A 114 15.58 -25.35 -2.42
CA LYS A 114 15.06 -25.01 -1.09
C LYS A 114 15.89 -23.87 -0.52
N ILE A 115 15.21 -22.84 0.01
CA ILE A 115 15.87 -21.77 0.75
C ILE A 115 16.57 -22.39 1.97
N SER A 116 17.88 -22.19 2.07
CA SER A 116 18.69 -22.63 3.20
C SER A 116 18.86 -21.49 4.21
N ILE A 117 19.25 -21.85 5.43
CA ILE A 117 19.60 -20.85 6.47
C ILE A 117 20.81 -20.01 6.04
N THR A 118 21.69 -20.53 5.20
CA THR A 118 22.87 -19.81 4.69
C THR A 118 22.45 -18.63 3.80
N ASP A 119 21.42 -18.84 2.97
CA ASP A 119 20.87 -17.79 2.10
C ASP A 119 20.28 -16.64 2.94
N ILE A 120 19.63 -16.99 4.07
CA ILE A 120 19.11 -15.99 5.01
C ILE A 120 20.24 -15.20 5.69
N LYS A 121 21.33 -15.87 6.08
CA LYS A 121 22.46 -15.20 6.74
C LYS A 121 23.13 -14.16 5.82
N GLN A 122 23.22 -14.44 4.52
CA GLN A 122 23.78 -13.50 3.54
C GLN A 122 22.93 -12.24 3.38
N ILE A 123 21.60 -12.35 3.46
CA ILE A 123 20.71 -11.18 3.34
C ILE A 123 20.94 -10.15 4.46
N PHE A 124 21.33 -10.60 5.65
CA PHE A 124 21.50 -9.73 6.82
C PHE A 124 22.96 -9.47 7.21
N SER A 125 23.94 -10.07 6.53
CA SER A 125 25.36 -9.79 6.77
C SER A 125 25.81 -8.44 6.21
N ASP A 126 25.04 -7.88 5.28
CA ASP A 126 25.38 -6.65 4.55
C ASP A 126 24.70 -5.39 5.16
N THR A 127 24.11 -5.51 6.35
CA THR A 127 23.49 -4.41 7.11
C THR A 127 24.17 -4.23 8.46
#